data_AF-A0A8A6KNQ6-F1
#
_entry.id   AF-A0A8A6KNQ6-F1
#
_cell.length_a   1.000
_cell.length_b   1.000
_cell.length_c   1.000
_cell.angle_alpha   90.00
_cell.angle_beta   90.00
_cell.angle_gamma   90.00
#
_symmetry.space_group_name_H-M   'P 1'
#
loop_
_entity.id
_entity.type
_entity.pdbx_description
1 polymer ?
#
loop_
_entity_poly.entity_id
_entity_poly.type
_entity_poly.pdbx_seq_one_letter_code
_entity_poly.pdbx_strand_id
1 'polypeptide(L)'
;MSRGKWKAPYVQNSLITKFFKKESALQNEIKTISRQSVIVPKFIGYTVQVHNGKTFSNLKITEEMVGHKLGEFSPTRKRFGFKKKKQK
;
A
#
# COMPACT_ATOMS: atom_id res chain seq x y z
N MET A 1 -13.70 10.06 2.43
CA MET A 1 -14.94 9.78 1.66
C MET A 1 -14.85 8.39 1.06
N SER A 2 -15.87 7.56 1.26
CA SER A 2 -15.94 6.21 0.72
C SER A 2 -16.49 6.21 -0.70
N ARG A 3 -16.18 5.17 -1.49
CA ARG A 3 -16.82 4.93 -2.79
C ARG A 3 -18.26 4.45 -2.56
N GLY A 4 -19.14 4.63 -3.55
CA GLY A 4 -20.49 4.10 -3.49
C GLY A 4 -20.48 2.57 -3.36
N LYS A 5 -21.34 2.02 -2.49
CA LYS A 5 -21.37 0.60 -2.10
C LYS A 5 -21.57 -0.37 -3.27
N TRP A 6 -22.25 0.06 -4.34
CA TRP A 6 -22.47 -0.74 -5.54
C TRP A 6 -21.21 -0.91 -6.40
N LYS A 7 -20.18 -0.07 -6.22
CA LYS A 7 -18.92 -0.16 -6.95
C LYS A 7 -17.97 -1.08 -6.22
N ALA A 8 -17.52 -2.15 -6.90
CA ALA A 8 -16.51 -3.05 -6.38
C ALA A 8 -15.20 -2.30 -5.99
N PRO A 9 -14.43 -2.85 -5.03
CA PRO A 9 -13.12 -2.32 -4.67
C PRO A 9 -12.20 -2.33 -5.89
N TYR A 10 -11.47 -1.24 -6.09
CA TYR A 10 -10.55 -1.12 -7.22
C TYR A 10 -9.22 -1.80 -6.89
N VAL A 11 -8.78 -2.70 -7.75
CA VAL A 11 -7.45 -3.32 -7.70
C VAL A 11 -6.87 -3.31 -9.10
N GLN A 12 -5.64 -2.83 -9.25
CA GLN A 12 -4.99 -2.78 -10.55
C GLN A 12 -4.71 -4.19 -11.09
N ASN A 13 -5.04 -4.46 -12.36
CA ASN A 13 -4.87 -5.79 -12.96
C ASN A 13 -3.42 -6.31 -12.88
N SER A 14 -2.43 -5.43 -13.07
CA SER A 14 -1.01 -5.81 -12.94
C SER A 14 -0.59 -6.15 -11.50
N LEU A 15 -1.34 -5.69 -10.50
CA LEU A 15 -1.14 -6.11 -9.11
C LEU A 15 -1.65 -7.53 -8.93
N ILE A 16 -2.86 -7.80 -9.41
CA ILE A 16 -3.50 -9.12 -9.32
C ILE A 16 -2.64 -10.20 -9.99
N THR A 17 -2.14 -9.95 -11.21
CA THR A 17 -1.27 -10.90 -11.91
C THR A 17 0.03 -11.18 -11.17
N LYS A 18 0.61 -10.16 -10.50
CA LYS A 18 1.79 -10.35 -9.64
C LYS A 18 1.50 -11.22 -8.43
N PHE A 19 0.34 -11.05 -7.77
CA PHE A 19 -0.05 -11.90 -6.65
C PHE A 19 -0.18 -13.36 -7.08
N PHE A 20 -0.91 -13.65 -8.15
CA PHE A 20 -1.04 -15.03 -8.66
C PHE A 20 0.31 -15.67 -9.02
N LYS A 21 1.21 -14.91 -9.67
CA LYS A 21 2.56 -15.39 -10.00
C LYS A 21 3.41 -15.66 -8.76
N LYS A 22 3.18 -14.92 -7.67
CA LYS A 22 3.96 -15.02 -6.43
C LYS A 22 3.43 -16.09 -5.49
N GLU A 23 2.13 -16.32 -5.53
CA GLU A 23 1.46 -17.45 -4.88
C GLU A 23 2.02 -18.79 -5.37
N SER A 24 2.17 -18.98 -6.70
CA SER A 24 2.78 -20.19 -7.25
C SER A 24 4.27 -20.34 -6.93
N ALA A 25 4.99 -19.23 -6.76
CA ALA A 25 6.42 -19.22 -6.44
C ALA A 25 6.72 -19.30 -4.93
N LEU A 26 5.71 -19.43 -4.07
CA LEU A 26 5.84 -19.40 -2.60
C LEU A 26 6.61 -18.17 -2.07
N GLN A 27 6.59 -17.07 -2.82
CA GLN A 27 7.25 -15.82 -2.46
C GLN A 27 6.22 -14.79 -2.01
N ASN A 28 6.44 -14.18 -0.85
CA ASN A 28 5.46 -13.27 -0.26
C ASN A 28 5.77 -11.79 -0.55
N GLU A 29 6.81 -11.48 -1.32
CA GLU A 29 7.24 -10.11 -1.60
C GLU A 29 6.78 -9.59 -2.96
N ILE A 30 6.09 -8.45 -2.96
CA ILE A 30 5.51 -7.84 -4.16
C ILE A 30 5.85 -6.35 -4.24
N LYS A 31 6.42 -5.92 -5.37
CA LYS A 31 6.70 -4.50 -5.66
C LYS A 31 5.56 -3.83 -6.45
N THR A 32 5.10 -2.68 -5.95
CA THR A 32 3.92 -1.99 -6.50
C THR A 32 4.10 -0.48 -6.58
N ILE A 33 3.63 0.09 -7.68
CA ILE A 33 3.50 1.56 -7.86
C ILE A 33 2.02 1.96 -7.66
N SER A 34 1.11 0.98 -7.62
CA SER A 34 -0.33 1.15 -7.64
C SER A 34 -0.93 1.51 -6.28
N ARG A 35 -0.67 2.74 -5.82
CA ARG A 35 -1.12 3.26 -4.50
C ARG A 35 -2.63 3.36 -4.33
N GLN A 36 -3.39 3.36 -5.42
CA GLN A 36 -4.85 3.46 -5.44
C GLN A 36 -5.57 2.12 -5.21
N SER A 37 -4.84 1.00 -5.25
CA SER A 37 -5.43 -0.34 -5.09
C SER A 37 -5.87 -0.56 -3.65
N VAL A 38 -7.05 -1.13 -3.49
CA VAL A 38 -7.63 -1.53 -2.20
C VAL A 38 -7.02 -2.87 -1.76
N ILE A 39 -6.78 -3.01 -0.46
CA ILE A 39 -6.33 -4.25 0.15
C ILE A 39 -7.52 -5.21 0.24
N VAL A 40 -7.42 -6.31 -0.49
CA VAL A 40 -8.40 -7.41 -0.50
C VAL A 40 -7.94 -8.49 0.49
N PRO A 41 -8.84 -9.25 1.13
CA PRO A 41 -8.46 -10.30 2.08
C PRO A 41 -7.41 -11.29 1.56
N LYS A 42 -7.40 -11.57 0.25
CA LYS A 42 -6.40 -12.47 -0.36
C LYS A 42 -4.95 -11.99 -0.22
N PHE A 43 -4.73 -10.71 0.09
CA PHE A 43 -3.39 -10.13 0.24
C PHE A 43 -2.83 -10.26 1.66
N ILE A 44 -3.59 -10.79 2.62
CA ILE A 44 -3.14 -11.01 4.00
C ILE A 44 -1.91 -11.92 4.01
N GLY A 45 -0.89 -11.54 4.79
CA GLY A 45 0.36 -12.31 4.91
C GLY A 45 1.42 -11.97 3.87
N TYR A 46 1.09 -11.21 2.82
CA TYR A 46 2.07 -10.70 1.86
C TYR A 46 2.76 -9.44 2.37
N THR A 47 4.02 -9.28 1.96
CA THR A 47 4.81 -8.06 2.14
C THR A 47 4.82 -7.28 0.84
N VAL A 48 4.16 -6.13 0.82
CA VAL A 48 4.04 -5.25 -0.33
C VAL A 48 5.01 -4.08 -0.18
N GLN A 49 5.87 -3.90 -1.17
CA GLN A 49 6.74 -2.74 -1.29
C GLN A 49 6.00 -1.68 -2.10
N VAL A 50 5.50 -0.64 -1.42
CA VAL A 50 4.70 0.45 -2.00
C VAL A 50 5.58 1.64 -2.34
N HIS A 51 5.52 2.13 -3.57
CA HIS A 51 6.29 3.32 -3.99
C HIS A 51 5.71 4.61 -3.36
N ASN A 52 6.52 5.40 -2.67
CA ASN A 52 6.12 6.69 -2.08
C ASN A 52 6.45 7.92 -2.96
N GLY A 53 7.03 7.70 -4.15
CA GLY A 53 7.50 8.76 -5.06
C GLY A 53 9.03 8.89 -5.13
N LYS A 54 9.76 8.33 -4.17
CA LYS A 54 11.23 8.32 -4.14
C LYS A 54 11.79 6.93 -3.85
N THR A 55 11.19 6.24 -2.90
CA THR A 55 11.61 4.92 -2.43
C THR A 55 10.42 3.98 -2.30
N PHE A 56 10.70 2.70 -2.13
CA PHE A 56 9.69 1.71 -1.80
C PHE A 56 9.64 1.50 -0.28
N SER A 57 8.48 1.69 0.32
CA SER A 57 8.22 1.37 1.73
C SER A 57 7.71 -0.07 1.84
N ASN A 58 8.36 -0.88 2.67
CA ASN A 58 7.94 -2.25 2.94
C ASN A 58 6.76 -2.26 3.92
N LEU A 59 5.67 -2.92 3.53
CA LEU A 59 4.46 -3.06 4.31
C LEU A 59 4.04 -4.52 4.37
N LYS A 60 3.95 -5.09 5.57
CA LYS A 60 3.34 -6.40 5.79
C LYS A 60 1.84 -6.22 6.03
N ILE A 61 1.01 -6.90 5.23
CA ILE A 61 -0.45 -6.74 5.28
C ILE A 61 -1.03 -7.58 6.42
N THR A 62 -1.77 -6.93 7.32
CA THR A 62 -2.58 -7.55 8.38
C THR A 62 -4.08 -7.49 8.03
N GLU A 63 -4.90 -8.25 8.76
CA GLU A 63 -6.36 -8.30 8.57
C GLU A 63 -7.05 -6.96 8.77
N GLU A 64 -6.58 -6.17 9.74
CA GLU A 64 -7.12 -4.84 10.04
C GLU A 64 -6.95 -3.83 8.89
N MET A 65 -6.01 -4.10 7.97
CA MET A 65 -5.76 -3.22 6.82
C MET A 65 -6.72 -3.48 5.65
N VAL A 66 -7.57 -4.50 5.72
CA VAL A 66 -8.52 -4.84 4.65
C VAL A 66 -9.51 -3.68 4.43
N GLY A 67 -9.75 -3.34 3.17
CA GLY A 67 -10.64 -2.23 2.79
C GLY A 67 -9.95 -0.86 2.69
N HIS A 68 -8.74 -0.73 3.22
CA HIS A 68 -7.90 0.47 3.04
C HIS A 68 -7.15 0.45 1.71
N LYS A 69 -6.67 1.62 1.27
CA LYS A 69 -5.79 1.71 0.10
C LYS A 69 -4.33 1.57 0.49
N LEU A 70 -3.53 0.94 -0.37
CA LEU A 70 -2.07 0.80 -0.17
C LEU A 70 -1.35 2.14 0.04
N GLY A 71 -1.84 3.21 -0.59
CA GLY A 71 -1.25 4.55 -0.48
C GLY A 71 -1.39 5.20 0.90
N GLU A 72 -2.36 4.79 1.72
CA GLU A 72 -2.60 5.34 3.07
C GLU A 72 -1.44 5.03 4.02
N PHE A 73 -0.81 3.88 3.82
CA PHE A 73 0.29 3.40 4.64
C PHE A 73 1.68 3.85 4.15
N SER A 74 1.75 4.59 3.04
CA SER A 74 3.00 5.04 2.43
C SER A 74 3.00 6.57 2.28
N PRO A 75 3.50 7.32 3.30
CA PRO A 75 3.49 8.77 3.29
C PRO A 75 4.46 9.32 2.23
N THR A 76 3.99 10.31 1.47
CA THR A 76 4.76 10.93 0.36
C THR A 76 5.59 12.13 0.78
N ARG A 77 5.12 12.87 1.79
CA ARG A 77 5.76 14.07 2.30
C ARG A 77 6.34 13.77 3.68
N LYS A 78 7.51 14.35 3.96
CA LYS A 78 8.06 14.37 5.31
C LYS A 78 7.11 15.16 6.22
N ARG A 79 6.88 14.67 7.43
CA ARG A 79 6.06 15.38 8.42
C ARG A 79 6.70 16.73 8.72
N PHE A 80 5.90 17.79 8.66
CA PHE A 80 6.34 19.11 9.07
C PHE A 80 6.39 19.19 10.60
N GLY A 81 7.47 19.72 11.14
CA GLY A 81 7.62 20.05 12.55
C GLY A 81 8.20 21.44 12.67
N PHE A 82 7.45 22.35 13.32
CA PHE A 82 7.95 23.69 13.59
C PHE A 82 9.12 23.62 14.58
N LYS A 83 10.29 24.11 14.18
CA LYS A 83 11.47 24.21 15.04
C LYS A 83 11.63 25.67 15.47
N LYS A 84 11.46 25.97 16.77
CA LYS A 84 11.79 27.30 17.31
C LYS A 84 13.28 27.58 17.06
N LYS A 85 13.57 28.71 16.43
CA LYS A 85 14.95 29.16 16.19
C LYS A 85 15.53 29.60 17.54
N LYS A 86 16.61 28.97 17.99
CA LYS A 86 17.32 29.39 19.21
C LYS A 86 17.99 30.73 18.90
N GLN A 87 17.67 31.79 19.65
CA GLN A 87 18.41 33.05 19.52
C GLN A 87 19.83 32.81 20.05
N LYS A 88 20.82 33.30 19.28
CA LYS A 88 22.22 33.30 19.68
C LYS A 88 22.45 34.38 20.72
#